data_AF-A0A9Q2CXL2-F1
#
_entry.id   AF-A0A9Q2CXL2-F1
#
_cell.length_a   1.000
_cell.length_b   1.000
_cell.length_c   1.000
_cell.angle_alpha   90.00
_cell.angle_beta   90.00
_cell.angle_gamma   90.00
#
_symmetry.space_group_name_H-M   'P 1'
#
loop_
_entity.id
_entity.type
_entity.pdbx_description
1 polymer ?
#
loop_
_entity_poly.entity_id
_entity_poly.type
_entity_poly.pdbx_seq_one_letter_code
_entity_poly.pdbx_strand_id
1 'polypeptide(L)'
;MDDQKQKDRWLVEKIKEIVSKHKGRYGYRRIKAILESREQIVVNHKRLLRIMKTYNLLCQKFKNKSRTRYSSYKGQVGTVAPNKVKRNFKPKTFNQLWVTDV
;
A
#
# COMPACT_ATOMS: atom_id res chain seq x y z
N MET A 1 7.72 -28.52 5.96
CA MET A 1 6.96 -27.25 5.84
C MET A 1 5.78 -27.16 6.81
N ASP A 2 5.21 -28.28 7.27
CA ASP A 2 4.03 -28.27 8.15
C ASP A 2 4.30 -28.16 9.65
N ASP A 3 5.47 -28.56 10.15
CA ASP A 3 5.81 -28.46 11.59
C ASP A 3 5.78 -27.02 12.12
N GLN A 4 6.26 -26.06 11.31
CA GLN A 4 6.27 -24.65 11.70
C GLN A 4 4.86 -24.06 11.74
N LYS A 5 3.93 -24.51 10.89
CA LYS A 5 2.52 -24.10 10.94
C LYS A 5 1.84 -24.62 12.19
N GLN A 6 2.15 -25.86 12.60
CA GLN A 6 1.63 -26.44 13.84
C GLN A 6 2.12 -25.66 15.06
N LYS A 7 3.40 -25.29 15.10
CA LYS A 7 3.99 -24.48 16.18
C LYS A 7 3.45 -23.04 16.25
N ASP A 8 2.99 -22.50 15.12
CA ASP A 8 2.40 -21.17 15.03
C ASP A 8 0.89 -21.15 15.37
N ARG A 9 0.25 -22.32 15.59
CA ARG A 9 -1.22 -22.45 15.77
C ARG A 9 -1.76 -21.63 16.94
N TRP A 10 -1.12 -21.73 18.11
CA TRP A 10 -1.53 -20.97 19.31
C TRP A 10 -1.44 -19.45 19.07
N LEU A 11 -0.41 -19.01 18.34
CA LEU A 11 -0.20 -17.60 18.02
C LEU A 11 -1.25 -17.12 17.01
N VAL A 12 -1.64 -17.95 16.05
CA VAL A 12 -2.70 -17.65 15.08
C VAL A 12 -4.04 -17.46 15.79
N GLU A 13 -4.39 -18.35 16.71
CA GLU A 13 -5.65 -18.25 17.49
C GLU A 13 -5.68 -16.96 18.31
N LYS A 14 -4.57 -16.63 18.98
CA LYS A 14 -4.45 -15.39 19.74
C LYS A 14 -4.58 -14.14 18.86
N ILE A 15 -3.95 -14.14 17.68
CA ILE A 15 -4.09 -13.03 16.71
C ILE A 15 -5.54 -12.91 16.24
N LYS A 16 -6.23 -14.03 15.97
CA LYS A 16 -7.65 -14.03 15.57
C LYS A 16 -8.54 -13.43 16.65
N GLU A 17 -8.31 -13.75 17.92
CA GLU A 17 -9.04 -13.18 19.06
C GLU A 17 -8.88 -11.64 19.10
N ILE A 18 -7.65 -11.15 19.04
CA ILE A 18 -7.34 -9.70 19.03
C ILE A 18 -7.99 -9.01 17.83
N VAL A 19 -7.87 -9.61 16.64
CA VAL A 19 -8.45 -9.07 15.40
C VAL A 19 -9.97 -8.99 15.49
N SER A 20 -10.62 -10.04 16.00
CA SER A 20 -12.08 -10.09 16.20
C SER A 20 -12.54 -9.03 17.21
N LYS A 21 -11.87 -8.94 18.37
CA LYS A 21 -12.12 -7.93 19.40
C LYS A 21 -12.07 -6.49 18.86
N HIS A 22 -11.16 -6.22 17.92
CA HIS A 22 -11.01 -4.90 17.31
C HIS A 22 -11.73 -4.74 15.96
N LYS A 23 -12.58 -5.71 15.57
CA LYS A 23 -13.35 -5.78 14.32
C LYS A 23 -12.48 -5.53 13.07
N GLY A 24 -11.30 -6.15 13.01
CA GLY A 24 -10.41 -6.08 11.84
C GLY A 24 -9.74 -4.72 11.57
N ARG A 25 -9.78 -3.78 12.53
CA ARG A 25 -9.21 -2.42 12.36
C ARG A 25 -7.69 -2.37 12.53
N TYR A 26 -7.11 -3.31 13.24
CA TYR A 26 -5.70 -3.26 13.61
C TYR A 26 -4.84 -4.01 12.58
N GLY A 27 -3.78 -3.37 12.14
CA GLY A 27 -2.73 -4.00 11.34
C GLY A 27 -1.67 -4.67 12.22
N TYR A 28 -0.76 -5.41 11.58
CA TYR A 28 0.27 -6.20 12.26
C TYR A 28 1.12 -5.39 13.25
N ARG A 29 1.42 -4.11 12.97
CA ARG A 29 2.18 -3.24 13.88
C ARG A 29 1.46 -3.03 15.22
N ARG A 30 0.15 -2.77 15.17
CA ARG A 30 -0.65 -2.53 16.37
C ARG A 30 -0.92 -3.83 17.13
N ILE A 31 -1.06 -4.95 16.41
CA ILE A 31 -1.18 -6.27 17.03
C ILE A 31 0.14 -6.66 17.73
N LYS A 32 1.31 -6.39 17.14
CA LYS A 32 2.61 -6.57 17.81
C LYS A 32 2.67 -5.82 19.14
N ALA A 33 2.31 -4.54 19.14
CA ALA A 33 2.32 -3.73 20.36
C ALA A 33 1.38 -4.29 21.44
N ILE A 34 0.22 -4.83 21.06
CA ILE A 34 -0.73 -5.46 21.99
C ILE A 34 -0.16 -6.77 22.55
N LEU A 35 0.44 -7.61 21.71
CA LEU A 35 1.08 -8.85 22.13
C LEU A 35 2.23 -8.58 23.13
N GLU A 36 3.03 -7.56 22.87
CA GLU A 36 4.15 -7.17 23.75
C GLU A 36 3.64 -6.57 25.07
N SER A 37 2.66 -5.65 25.02
CA SER A 37 2.20 -4.92 26.22
C SER A 37 1.26 -5.73 27.12
N ARG A 38 0.34 -6.52 26.55
CA ARG A 38 -0.71 -7.21 27.32
C ARG A 38 -0.38 -8.66 27.64
N GLU A 39 0.30 -9.34 26.72
CA GLU A 39 0.54 -10.77 26.83
C GLU A 39 2.01 -11.08 27.15
N GLN A 40 2.87 -10.05 27.20
CA GLN A 40 4.34 -10.18 27.33
C GLN A 40 4.97 -11.11 26.27
N ILE A 41 4.33 -11.27 25.11
CA ILE A 41 4.82 -12.12 24.03
C ILE A 41 5.63 -11.27 23.04
N VAL A 42 6.94 -11.50 22.99
CA VAL A 42 7.83 -10.86 22.02
C VAL A 42 7.86 -11.66 20.72
N VAL A 43 7.25 -11.13 19.66
CA VAL A 43 7.27 -11.73 18.32
C VAL A 43 7.88 -10.77 17.32
N ASN A 44 8.80 -11.26 16.49
CA ASN A 44 9.34 -10.50 15.38
C ASN A 44 8.21 -10.06 14.42
N HIS A 45 8.17 -8.77 14.10
CA HIS A 45 7.18 -8.18 13.19
C HIS A 45 7.13 -8.86 11.82
N LYS A 46 8.25 -9.42 11.32
CA LYS A 46 8.30 -10.17 10.06
C LYS A 46 7.52 -11.48 10.15
N ARG A 47 7.68 -12.23 11.25
CA ARG A 47 6.95 -13.47 11.52
C ARG A 47 5.46 -13.19 11.66
N LEU A 48 5.11 -12.16 12.43
CA LEU A 48 3.72 -11.74 12.61
C LEU A 48 3.06 -11.34 11.27
N LEU A 49 3.76 -10.56 10.45
CA LEU A 49 3.28 -10.17 9.12
C LEU A 49 3.08 -11.38 8.20
N ARG A 50 4.00 -12.34 8.21
CA ARG A 50 3.89 -13.59 7.42
C ARG A 50 2.64 -14.37 7.83
N ILE A 51 2.47 -14.63 9.13
CA ILE A 51 1.30 -15.34 9.67
C ILE A 51 0.01 -14.62 9.29
N MET A 52 -0.08 -13.32 9.54
CA MET A 52 -1.28 -12.55 9.20
C MET A 52 -1.60 -12.53 7.70
N LYS A 53 -0.59 -12.57 6.83
CA LYS A 53 -0.78 -12.70 5.38
C LYS A 53 -1.33 -14.09 5.03
N THR A 54 -0.72 -15.16 5.55
CA THR A 54 -1.12 -16.54 5.26
C THR A 54 -2.58 -16.81 5.66
N TYR A 55 -3.05 -16.26 6.78
CA TYR A 55 -4.42 -16.45 7.27
C TYR A 55 -5.39 -15.32 6.87
N ASN A 56 -4.99 -14.43 5.96
CA ASN A 56 -5.80 -13.29 5.50
C ASN A 56 -6.34 -12.39 6.64
N LEU A 57 -5.57 -12.24 7.72
CA LEU A 57 -5.94 -11.45 8.91
C LEU A 57 -5.50 -9.98 8.82
N LEU A 58 -5.05 -9.54 7.65
CA LEU A 58 -4.61 -8.16 7.45
C LEU A 58 -5.78 -7.18 7.54
N CYS A 59 -5.51 -6.01 8.12
CA CYS A 59 -6.49 -4.93 8.12
C CYS A 59 -6.84 -4.52 6.68
N GLN A 60 -8.09 -4.74 6.28
CA GLN A 60 -8.61 -4.36 4.97
C GLN A 60 -9.31 -2.99 4.99
N LYS A 61 -9.83 -2.58 6.16
CA LYS A 61 -10.70 -1.41 6.31
C LYS A 61 -10.06 -0.08 5.90
N PHE A 62 -8.73 0.01 5.94
CA PHE A 62 -7.97 1.22 5.59
C PHE A 62 -7.12 1.08 4.32
N LYS A 63 -7.22 -0.03 3.58
CA LYS A 63 -6.44 -0.21 2.34
C LYS A 63 -6.90 0.74 1.22
N ASN A 64 -8.20 1.06 1.19
CA ASN A 64 -8.82 1.65 0.00
C ASN A 64 -9.38 3.07 0.20
N LYS A 65 -9.29 3.68 1.41
CA LYS A 65 -10.18 4.83 1.72
C LYS A 65 -9.61 6.26 1.67
N SER A 66 -8.31 6.58 1.72
CA SER A 66 -7.97 8.03 1.85
C SER A 66 -6.56 8.51 1.45
N ARG A 67 -6.08 8.16 0.26
CA ARG A 67 -5.03 8.96 -0.39
C ARG A 67 -5.32 9.18 -1.87
N THR A 68 -6.57 9.46 -2.20
CA THR A 68 -6.80 10.46 -3.24
C THR A 68 -6.07 11.72 -2.77
N ARG A 69 -4.79 11.83 -3.14
CA ARG A 69 -4.01 13.03 -2.90
C ARG A 69 -4.82 14.17 -3.50
N TYR A 70 -4.84 15.28 -2.80
CA TYR A 70 -5.35 16.52 -3.38
C TYR A 70 -4.84 16.64 -4.82
N SER A 71 -5.77 16.76 -5.76
CA SER A 71 -5.49 16.94 -7.18
C SER A 71 -6.11 18.26 -7.57
N SER A 72 -5.27 19.29 -7.71
CA SER A 72 -5.68 20.58 -8.29
C SER A 72 -5.97 20.47 -9.78
N TYR A 73 -5.52 19.38 -10.41
CA TYR A 73 -5.84 19.07 -11.79
C TYR A 73 -7.35 18.84 -11.92
N LYS A 74 -8.03 19.81 -12.53
CA LYS A 74 -9.48 19.79 -12.78
C LYS A 74 -9.87 18.94 -14.01
N GLY A 75 -8.94 18.16 -14.55
CA GLY A 75 -9.06 17.55 -15.87
C GLY A 75 -8.48 18.43 -16.96
N GLN A 76 -8.73 18.08 -18.22
CA GLN A 76 -8.32 18.85 -19.39
C GLN A 76 -9.19 20.11 -19.48
N VAL A 77 -8.70 21.22 -18.94
CA VAL A 77 -9.39 22.51 -19.00
C VAL A 77 -8.92 23.26 -20.25
N GLY A 78 -9.84 23.51 -21.18
CA GLY A 78 -9.56 24.18 -22.45
C GLY A 78 -9.23 23.22 -23.60
N THR A 79 -9.02 23.78 -24.79
CA THR A 79 -8.62 23.06 -26.00
C THR A 79 -7.13 22.73 -25.94
N VAL A 80 -6.78 21.44 -25.98
CA VAL A 80 -5.37 21.02 -26.08
C VAL A 80 -4.90 21.25 -27.51
N ALA A 81 -3.82 22.02 -27.64
CA ALA A 81 -3.17 22.25 -28.92
C ALA A 81 -2.61 20.92 -29.48
N PRO A 82 -2.75 20.66 -30.79
CA PRO A 82 -2.20 19.45 -31.39
C PRO A 82 -0.67 19.44 -31.30
N ASN A 83 -0.09 18.27 -31.00
CA ASN A 83 1.36 18.08 -31.00
C ASN A 83 1.89 18.17 -32.44
N LYS A 84 2.44 19.34 -32.80
CA LYS A 84 3.03 19.61 -34.11
C LYS A 84 4.38 18.90 -34.32
N VAL A 85 5.11 18.62 -33.24
CA VAL A 85 6.48 18.07 -33.30
C VAL A 85 6.46 16.58 -33.57
N LYS A 86 5.49 15.83 -33.02
CA LYS A 86 5.39 14.36 -33.15
C LYS A 86 6.71 13.62 -32.89
N ARG A 87 7.53 14.11 -31.94
CA ARG A 87 8.89 13.62 -31.64
C ARG A 87 9.88 13.68 -32.82
N ASN A 88 9.59 14.45 -33.88
CA ASN A 88 10.53 14.72 -34.95
C ASN A 88 11.38 15.96 -34.61
N PHE A 89 12.60 15.73 -34.14
CA PHE A 89 13.54 16.78 -33.76
C PHE A 89 14.58 17.11 -34.84
N LYS A 90 14.37 16.62 -36.08
CA LYS A 90 15.27 16.85 -37.22
C LYS A 90 14.62 17.76 -38.26
N PRO A 91 14.69 19.09 -38.11
CA PRO A 91 14.20 20.02 -39.12
C PRO A 91 15.13 20.05 -40.35
N LYS A 92 14.59 20.46 -41.50
CA LYS A 92 15.37 20.57 -42.75
C LYS A 92 16.21 21.85 -42.80
N THR A 93 15.74 22.91 -42.12
CA THR A 93 16.43 24.20 -42.03
C THR A 93 16.37 24.75 -40.61
N PHE A 94 17.24 25.72 -40.31
CA PHE A 94 17.26 26.42 -39.03
C PHE A 94 15.93 27.15 -38.75
N ASN A 95 15.61 27.39 -37.48
CA ASN A 95 14.43 28.13 -36.99
C ASN A 95 13.05 27.57 -37.37
N GLN A 96 12.94 26.32 -37.82
CA GLN A 96 11.64 25.68 -38.11
C GLN A 96 10.95 25.07 -36.88
N LEU A 97 11.72 24.76 -35.84
CA LEU A 97 11.22 24.09 -34.64
C LEU A 97 11.71 24.83 -33.39
N TRP A 98 10.74 25.36 -32.63
CA TRP A 98 10.96 26.01 -31.35
C TRP A 98 10.12 25.27 -30.32
N VAL A 99 10.79 24.67 -29.34
CA VAL A 99 10.13 23.88 -28.29
C VAL A 99 10.45 24.54 -26.96
N THR A 100 9.41 24.88 -26.22
CA THR A 100 9.52 25.28 -24.81
C THR A 100 8.86 24.20 -23.96
N ASP A 101 9.40 23.98 -22.76
CA ASP A 101 8.70 23.22 -21.72
C ASP A 101 7.53 24.07 -21.18
N VAL A 102 6.42 23.44 -20.79
CA VAL A 102 5.18 24.11 -20.31
C VAL A 102 4.85 23.69 -18.90
#